data_AF-A0A1B8PL14-F1
#
_entry.id   AF-A0A1B8PL14-F1
#
_cell.length_a   1.000
_cell.length_b   1.000
_cell.length_c   1.000
_cell.angle_alpha   90.00
_cell.angle_beta   90.00
_cell.angle_gamma   90.00
#
_symmetry.space_group_name_H-M   'P 1'
#
loop_
_entity.id
_entity.type
_entity.pdbx_description
1 polymer ?
#
loop_
_entity_poly.entity_id
_entity_poly.type
_entity_poly.pdbx_seq_one_letter_code
_entity_poly.pdbx_strand_id
1 'polypeptide(L)'
;MGNLIAKENALIEANHRLGEVEQRLVLLAILKACNVGDTVEQLKDKMLTIHADDCIANFGGTHQRAYKALKQAVMGLYRTEWRYKYLEKGGQRVRYERFTQSAYFQNY
;
A
#
# COMPACT_ATOMS: atom_id res chain seq x y z
N MET A 1 22.87 -5.31 -9.14
CA MET A 1 21.67 -5.67 -9.92
C MET A 1 20.80 -6.74 -9.25
N GLY A 2 21.30 -7.93 -8.93
CA GLY A 2 20.45 -9.06 -8.47
C GLY A 2 19.58 -8.83 -7.23
N ASN A 3 20.04 -8.03 -6.26
CA ASN A 3 19.24 -7.69 -5.07
C ASN A 3 18.02 -6.80 -5.38
N LEU A 4 18.13 -5.91 -6.38
CA LEU A 4 17.03 -5.02 -6.77
C LEU A 4 15.92 -5.82 -7.46
N ILE A 5 16.30 -6.67 -8.42
CA ILE A 5 15.39 -7.55 -9.16
C ILE A 5 14.67 -8.52 -8.19
N ALA A 6 15.40 -9.08 -7.21
CA ALA A 6 14.81 -9.94 -6.20
C ALA A 6 13.79 -9.21 -5.31
N LYS A 7 14.04 -7.93 -4.99
CA LYS A 7 13.11 -7.09 -4.22
C LYS A 7 11.85 -6.76 -5.03
N GLU A 8 12.01 -6.36 -6.29
CA GLU A 8 10.90 -6.01 -7.18
C GLU A 8 9.96 -7.21 -7.41
N ASN A 9 10.51 -8.38 -7.71
CA ASN A 9 9.72 -9.61 -7.90
C ASN A 9 8.96 -9.99 -6.63
N ALA A 10 9.62 -9.92 -5.47
CA ALA A 10 8.98 -10.21 -4.19
C ALA A 10 7.85 -9.21 -3.86
N LEU A 11 7.99 -7.95 -4.25
CA LEU A 11 6.94 -6.94 -4.09
C LEU A 11 5.74 -7.21 -5.02
N ILE A 12 5.99 -7.58 -6.28
CA ILE A 12 4.95 -7.96 -7.24
C ILE A 12 4.18 -9.18 -6.72
N GLU A 13 4.89 -10.23 -6.28
CA GLU A 13 4.27 -11.40 -5.67
C GLU A 13 3.45 -11.06 -4.42
N ALA A 14 3.94 -10.15 -3.58
CA ALA A 14 3.21 -9.68 -2.42
C ALA A 14 1.94 -8.91 -2.80
N ASN A 15 2.00 -8.08 -3.86
CA ASN A 15 0.84 -7.37 -4.39
C ASN A 15 -0.26 -8.33 -4.89
N HIS A 16 0.13 -9.45 -5.51
CA HIS A 16 -0.81 -10.50 -5.92
C HIS A 16 -1.49 -11.24 -4.77
N ARG A 17 -0.94 -11.17 -3.55
CA ARG A 17 -1.53 -11.78 -2.34
C ARG A 17 -2.51 -10.85 -1.63
N LEU A 18 -2.52 -9.56 -1.98
CA LEU A 18 -3.48 -8.60 -1.46
C LEU A 18 -4.89 -8.94 -1.99
N GLY A 19 -5.89 -8.76 -1.13
CA GLY A 19 -7.29 -8.85 -1.54
C GLY A 19 -7.68 -7.71 -2.49
N GLU A 20 -8.78 -7.90 -3.23
CA GLU A 20 -9.29 -6.92 -4.20
C GLU A 20 -9.44 -5.50 -3.62
N VAL A 21 -9.92 -5.40 -2.38
CA VAL A 21 -10.14 -4.10 -1.71
C VAL A 21 -8.81 -3.43 -1.33
N GLU A 22 -7.79 -4.20 -0.96
CA GLU A 22 -6.45 -3.69 -0.65
C GLU A 22 -5.74 -3.23 -1.92
N GLN A 23 -5.87 -3.97 -3.02
CA GLN A 23 -5.33 -3.56 -4.33
C GLN A 23 -5.98 -2.26 -4.82
N ARG A 24 -7.30 -2.12 -4.69
CA ARG A 24 -8.02 -0.87 -5.00
C ARG A 24 -7.56 0.30 -4.13
N LEU A 25 -7.28 0.04 -2.85
CA LEU A 25 -6.73 1.04 -1.94
C LEU A 25 -5.34 1.52 -2.39
N VAL A 26 -4.46 0.60 -2.79
CA VAL A 26 -3.13 0.96 -3.33
C VAL A 26 -3.27 1.83 -4.58
N LEU A 27 -4.19 1.48 -5.49
CA LEU A 27 -4.45 2.28 -6.70
C LEU A 27 -4.98 3.68 -6.35
N LEU A 28 -5.95 3.79 -5.44
CA LEU A 28 -6.45 5.09 -4.95
C LEU A 28 -5.34 5.92 -4.31
N ALA A 29 -4.45 5.28 -3.54
CA ALA A 29 -3.31 5.96 -2.93
C ALA A 29 -2.36 6.51 -3.99
N ILE A 30 -2.08 5.77 -5.06
CA ILE A 30 -1.26 6.24 -6.20
C ILE A 30 -1.92 7.44 -6.87
N LEU A 31 -3.23 7.37 -7.17
CA LEU A 31 -3.97 8.48 -7.77
C LEU A 31 -3.96 9.73 -6.89
N LYS A 32 -4.09 9.58 -5.57
CA LYS A 32 -3.97 10.70 -4.62
C LYS A 32 -2.54 11.24 -4.56
N ALA A 33 -1.54 10.37 -4.56
CA ALA A 33 -0.14 10.76 -4.56
C ALA A 33 0.20 11.64 -5.78
N CYS A 34 -0.31 11.30 -6.97
CA CYS A 34 -0.15 12.12 -8.17
C CYS A 34 -0.74 13.54 -8.04
N ASN A 35 -1.71 13.77 -7.16
CA ASN A 35 -2.22 15.12 -6.88
C ASN A 35 -1.40 15.88 -5.83
N VAL A 36 -0.50 15.20 -5.11
CA VAL A 36 0.32 15.78 -4.03
C VAL A 36 1.71 16.20 -4.53
N GLY A 37 2.22 15.54 -5.56
CA GLY A 37 3.50 15.86 -6.19
C GLY A 37 3.82 14.93 -7.36
N ASP A 38 4.72 15.39 -8.23
CA ASP A 38 5.12 14.70 -9.45
C ASP A 38 6.34 13.78 -9.23
N THR A 39 7.04 13.93 -8.10
CA THR A 39 8.23 13.12 -7.77
C THR A 39 8.08 12.35 -6.47
N VAL A 40 8.78 11.22 -6.37
CA VAL A 40 8.74 10.35 -5.18
C VAL A 40 9.27 11.08 -3.95
N GLU A 41 10.25 11.97 -4.13
CA GLU A 41 10.83 12.79 -3.06
C GLU A 41 9.80 13.74 -2.45
N GLN A 42 8.90 14.30 -3.27
CA GLN A 42 7.81 15.16 -2.81
C GLN A 42 6.74 14.40 -2.04
N LEU A 43 6.68 13.07 -2.20
CA LEU A 43 5.73 12.18 -1.52
C LEU A 43 6.32 11.55 -0.25
N LYS A 44 7.64 11.64 -0.08
CA LYS A 44 8.32 11.07 1.08
C LYS A 44 7.80 11.72 2.38
N ASP A 45 7.57 10.89 3.39
CA ASP A 45 7.10 11.28 4.72
C ASP A 45 5.72 11.98 4.73
N LYS A 46 5.00 11.99 3.61
CA LYS A 46 3.63 12.50 3.53
C LYS A 46 2.61 11.40 3.83
N MET A 47 1.61 11.75 4.64
CA MET A 47 0.45 10.90 4.86
C MET A 47 -0.58 11.13 3.74
N LEU A 48 -1.05 10.04 3.14
CA LEU A 48 -2.10 10.08 2.12
C LEU A 48 -3.46 9.86 2.78
N THR A 49 -4.38 10.80 2.59
CA THR A 49 -5.77 10.70 3.06
C THR A 49 -6.68 10.26 1.92
N ILE A 50 -7.48 9.23 2.16
CA ILE A 50 -8.45 8.69 1.20
C ILE A 50 -9.85 8.82 1.81
N HIS A 51 -10.74 9.54 1.13
CA HIS A 51 -12.12 9.72 1.59
C HIS A 51 -13.00 8.58 1.09
N ALA A 52 -14.03 8.23 1.86
CA ALA A 52 -15.02 7.24 1.41
C ALA A 52 -15.71 7.67 0.11
N ASP A 53 -15.92 8.98 -0.07
CA ASP A 53 -16.46 9.56 -1.29
C ASP A 53 -15.58 9.30 -2.53
N ASP A 54 -14.25 9.33 -2.38
CA ASP A 54 -13.33 8.97 -3.47
C ASP A 54 -13.54 7.50 -3.87
N CYS A 55 -13.79 6.63 -2.90
CA CYS A 55 -14.03 5.22 -3.14
C CYS A 55 -15.40 4.96 -3.79
N ILE A 56 -16.45 5.69 -3.39
CA ILE A 56 -17.79 5.60 -4.00
C ILE A 56 -17.74 6.12 -5.44
N ALA A 57 -17.04 7.22 -5.70
CA ALA A 57 -16.92 7.79 -7.04
C ALA A 57 -16.22 6.83 -8.02
N ASN A 58 -15.21 6.08 -7.56
CA ASN A 58 -14.45 5.16 -8.40
C ASN A 58 -15.04 3.75 -8.49
N PHE A 59 -15.75 3.27 -7.47
CA PHE A 59 -16.18 1.86 -7.37
C PHE A 59 -17.68 1.66 -7.06
N GLY A 60 -18.44 2.74 -6.85
CA GLY A 60 -19.86 2.70 -6.49
C GLY A 60 -20.13 2.20 -5.06
N GLY A 61 -21.42 2.15 -4.70
CA GLY A 61 -21.89 1.64 -3.41
C GLY A 61 -22.40 2.71 -2.45
N THR A 62 -22.61 2.33 -1.18
CA THR A 62 -23.08 3.23 -0.12
C THR A 62 -21.92 3.71 0.75
N HIS A 63 -22.05 4.89 1.35
CA HIS A 63 -21.01 5.47 2.21
C HIS A 63 -20.60 4.56 3.36
N GLN A 64 -21.57 3.93 4.02
CA GLN A 64 -21.30 2.98 5.11
C GLN A 64 -20.51 1.75 4.63
N ARG A 65 -20.82 1.22 3.45
CA ARG A 65 -20.12 0.07 2.88
C ARG A 65 -18.71 0.44 2.42
N ALA A 66 -18.56 1.59 1.77
CA ALA A 66 -17.27 2.12 1.33
C ALA A 66 -16.34 2.36 2.53
N TYR A 67 -16.83 3.02 3.58
CA TYR A 67 -16.05 3.25 4.80
C TYR A 67 -15.61 1.95 5.47
N LYS A 68 -16.53 0.98 5.63
CA LYS A 68 -16.20 -0.33 6.21
C LYS A 68 -15.17 -1.07 5.36
N ALA A 69 -15.29 -1.02 4.03
CA ALA A 69 -14.35 -1.64 3.11
C ALA A 69 -12.96 -0.99 3.19
N LEU A 70 -12.88 0.35 3.16
CA LEU A 70 -11.63 1.09 3.31
C LEU A 70 -10.95 0.81 4.64
N LYS A 71 -11.71 0.79 5.74
CA LYS A 71 -11.18 0.45 7.06
C LYS A 71 -10.56 -0.94 7.08
N GLN A 72 -11.22 -1.93 6.47
CA GLN A 72 -10.65 -3.29 6.38
C GLN A 72 -9.41 -3.32 5.50
N ALA A 73 -9.43 -2.65 4.35
CA ALA A 73 -8.30 -2.63 3.42
C ALA A 73 -7.06 -1.93 4.00
N VAL A 74 -7.23 -0.78 4.65
CA VAL A 74 -6.12 -0.04 5.28
C VAL A 74 -5.48 -0.88 6.39
N MET A 75 -6.30 -1.54 7.22
CA MET A 75 -5.80 -2.39 8.29
C MET A 75 -5.16 -3.68 7.76
N GLY A 76 -5.71 -4.26 6.70
CA GLY A 76 -5.16 -5.43 6.04
C GLY A 76 -3.79 -5.12 5.41
N LEU A 77 -3.70 -4.05 4.63
CA LEU A 77 -2.45 -3.57 4.03
C LEU A 77 -1.36 -3.27 5.09
N TYR A 78 -1.74 -2.66 6.22
CA TYR A 78 -0.82 -2.39 7.34
C TYR A 78 -0.30 -3.67 8.01
N ARG A 79 -1.13 -4.72 8.07
CA ARG A 79 -0.76 -6.01 8.66
C ARG A 79 0.00 -6.91 7.69
N THR A 80 -0.06 -6.63 6.39
CA THR A 80 0.63 -7.43 5.39
C THR A 80 2.13 -7.15 5.40
N GLU A 81 2.89 -8.20 5.72
CA GLU A 81 4.34 -8.24 5.63
C GLU A 81 4.77 -9.05 4.42
N TRP A 82 5.83 -8.61 3.77
CA TRP A 82 6.46 -9.34 2.67
C TRP A 82 7.95 -9.43 2.91
N ARG A 83 8.60 -10.38 2.22
CA ARG A 83 10.02 -10.64 2.43
C ARG A 83 10.77 -10.83 1.12
N TYR A 84 12.04 -10.49 1.14
CA TYR A 84 12.96 -10.79 0.05
C TYR A 84 14.32 -11.21 0.58
N LYS A 85 15.03 -11.97 -0.25
CA LYS A 85 16.41 -12.38 0.03
C LYS A 85 17.37 -11.44 -0.69
N TYR A 86 18.47 -11.11 -0.04
CA TYR A 86 19.53 -10.28 -0.63
C TYR A 86 20.90 -10.73 -0.17
N LEU A 87 21.93 -10.45 -0.97
CA LEU A 87 23.33 -10.69 -0.64
C LEU A 87 23.94 -9.44 0.01
N GLU A 88 24.58 -9.61 1.15
CA GLU A 88 25.42 -8.61 1.82
C GLU A 88 26.84 -9.20 2.02
N LYS A 89 27.85 -8.38 2.39
CA LYS A 89 29.29 -8.71 2.49
C LYS A 89 29.68 -9.81 3.52
N GLY A 90 28.87 -10.84 3.66
CA GLY A 90 29.03 -11.97 4.56
C GLY A 90 27.99 -13.08 4.36
N GLY A 91 27.11 -13.00 3.35
CA GLY A 91 26.16 -14.07 3.02
C GLY A 91 24.77 -13.59 2.58
N GLN A 92 23.87 -14.57 2.41
CA GLN A 92 22.47 -14.32 2.09
C GLN A 92 21.71 -13.93 3.37
N ARG A 93 20.96 -12.83 3.30
CA ARG A 93 20.06 -12.36 4.36
C ARG A 93 18.62 -12.32 3.86
N VAL A 94 17.69 -12.33 4.81
CA VAL A 94 16.25 -12.18 4.56
C VAL A 94 15.79 -10.89 5.24
N ARG A 95 15.07 -10.04 4.53
CA ARG A 95 14.44 -8.85 5.10
C ARG A 95 12.93 -8.98 5.04
N TYR A 96 12.27 -8.50 6.09
CA TYR A 96 10.82 -8.32 6.14
C TYR A 96 10.50 -6.83 6.02
N GLU A 97 9.57 -6.48 5.14
CA GLU A 97 9.08 -5.12 4.94
C GLU A 97 7.54 -5.10 4.98
N ARG A 98 6.96 -3.95 5.31
CA ARG A 98 5.52 -3.69 5.26
C ARG A 98 5.20 -2.75 4.11
N PHE A 99 3.94 -2.76 3.68
CA PHE A 99 3.46 -1.81 2.67
C PHE A 99 3.29 -0.39 3.23
N THR A 100 2.87 -0.26 4.48
CA THR A 100 2.68 1.03 5.16
C THR A 100 3.36 1.05 6.52
N GLN A 101 3.85 2.22 6.94
CA GLN A 101 4.47 2.40 8.26
C GLN A 101 3.43 2.58 9.37
N SER A 102 2.28 3.19 9.05
CA SER A 102 1.19 3.46 9.97
C SER A 102 -0.14 3.54 9.24
N ALA A 103 -1.23 3.31 9.97
CA ALA A 103 -2.59 3.39 9.47
C ALA A 103 -3.51 3.98 10.54
N TYR A 104 -4.39 4.92 10.14
CA TYR A 104 -5.34 5.58 11.03
C TYR A 104 -6.72 5.66 10.36
N PHE A 105 -7.78 5.68 11.16
CA PHE A 105 -9.15 5.91 10.70
C PHE A 105 -9.83 6.91 11.65
N GLN A 106 -10.56 7.86 11.08
CA GLN A 106 -11.34 8.83 11.84
C GLN A 106 -12.82 8.48 11.68
N ASN A 107 -13.44 8.07 12.79
CA ASN A 107 -14.90 7.97 12.85
C ASN A 107 -15.45 9.38 13.11
N TYR A 108 -16.39 9.83 12.29
CA TYR A 108 -17.23 11.00 12.59
C TYR A 108 -18.42 10.57 13.45
#